data_AF-A0A379TKS5-F1
#
_entry.id   AF-A0A379TKS5-F1
#
_cell.length_a   1.000
_cell.length_b   1.000
_cell.length_c   1.000
_cell.angle_alpha   90.00
_cell.angle_beta   90.00
_cell.angle_gamma   90.00
#
_symmetry.space_group_name_H-M   'P 1'
#
loop_
_entity.id
_entity.type
_entity.pdbx_description
1 polymer ?
#
loop_
_entity_poly.entity_id
_entity_poly.type
_entity_poly.pdbx_seq_one_letter_code
_entity_poly.pdbx_strand_id
1 'polypeptide(L)'
;MCQCRGEWDKAGNILAQAAQGLQQAGAEGIVLCTNTMHKIARIIESRCSLPFLHIADATGRAIARQGLRRVALLGTRYTMEQDFYRGRLEQQFAIETVVPEADDRAQINQVIFDELCQGGVH
;
A
#
# COMPACT_ATOMS: atom_id res chain seq x y z
N MET A 1 1.56 -4.23 18.17
CA MET A 1 1.84 -3.80 16.78
C MET A 1 1.30 -2.39 16.57
N CYS A 2 2.16 -1.42 16.21
CA CYS A 2 1.80 0.00 16.07
C CYS A 2 0.64 0.22 15.08
N GLN A 3 0.63 -0.51 13.96
CA GLN A 3 -0.44 -0.48 12.95
C GLN A 3 -1.83 -0.79 13.54
N CYS A 4 -1.97 -1.91 14.26
CA CYS A 4 -3.25 -2.33 14.85
C CYS A 4 -3.77 -1.35 15.91
N ARG A 5 -2.89 -0.51 16.46
CA ARG A 5 -3.22 0.53 17.45
C ARG A 5 -3.40 1.92 16.84
N GLY A 6 -3.29 2.04 15.51
CA GLY A 6 -3.33 3.33 14.83
C GLY A 6 -2.10 4.22 15.08
N GLU A 7 -1.02 3.70 15.66
CA GLU A 7 0.24 4.40 15.95
C GLU A 7 1.08 4.55 14.65
N TRP A 8 0.52 5.20 13.62
CA TRP A 8 1.11 5.29 12.28
C TRP A 8 2.45 6.02 12.25
N ASP A 9 2.59 7.14 12.97
CA ASP A 9 3.84 7.90 13.00
C ASP A 9 4.98 7.08 13.62
N LYS A 10 4.67 6.32 14.67
CA LYS A 10 5.64 5.42 15.30
C LYS A 10 6.02 4.27 14.37
N ALA A 11 5.06 3.70 13.65
CA ALA A 11 5.33 2.69 12.64
C ALA A 11 6.20 3.26 11.50
N GLY A 12 5.91 4.48 11.05
CA GLY A 12 6.69 5.21 10.06
C GLY A 12 8.12 5.47 10.52
N ASN A 13 8.32 5.88 11.77
CA ASN A 13 9.65 6.09 12.35
C ASN A 13 10.47 4.79 12.37
N ILE A 14 9.86 3.67 12.77
CA ILE A 14 10.52 2.36 12.77
C ILE A 14 10.95 1.97 11.34
N LEU A 15 10.06 2.12 10.36
CA LEU A 15 10.34 1.74 8.98
C LEU A 15 11.35 2.69 8.31
N ALA A 16 11.32 3.98 8.62
CA ALA A 16 12.32 4.93 8.16
C ALA A 16 13.72 4.61 8.71
N GLN A 17 13.82 4.23 9.99
CA GLN A 17 15.09 3.80 10.58
C GLN A 17 15.63 2.54 9.89
N ALA A 18 14.76 1.58 9.57
CA ALA A 18 15.14 0.40 8.81
C ALA A 18 15.63 0.75 7.39
N ALA A 19 14.95 1.66 6.69
CA ALA A 19 15.36 2.14 5.37
C ALA A 19 16.74 2.83 5.39
N GLN A 20 17.02 3.65 6.42
CA GLN A 20 18.34 4.24 6.61
C GLN A 20 19.43 3.20 6.87
N GLY A 21 19.12 2.14 7.63
CA GLY A 21 20.03 1.01 7.82
C GLY A 21 20.36 0.31 6.51
N LEU A 22 19.36 0.07 5.65
CA LEU A 22 19.57 -0.50 4.31
C LEU A 22 20.42 0.42 3.43
N GLN A 23 20.19 1.73 3.47
CA GLN A 23 21.00 2.71 2.76
C GLN A 23 22.48 2.67 3.20
N GLN A 24 22.74 2.61 4.51
CA GLN A 24 24.10 2.49 5.03
C GLN A 24 24.77 1.15 4.64
N ALA A 25 23.98 0.10 4.44
CA ALA A 25 24.44 -1.20 3.97
C ALA A 25 24.66 -1.25 2.44
N GLY A 26 24.45 -0.15 1.71
CA GLY A 26 24.70 -0.06 0.27
C GLY A 26 23.49 -0.35 -0.62
N ALA A 27 22.27 -0.37 -0.07
CA ALA A 27 21.07 -0.44 -0.89
C ALA A 27 20.94 0.80 -1.79
N GLU A 28 20.43 0.59 -3.00
CA GLU A 28 20.26 1.65 -4.01
C GLU A 28 18.80 2.07 -4.21
N GLY A 29 17.88 1.41 -3.51
CA GLY A 29 16.45 1.67 -3.55
C GLY A 29 15.71 0.95 -2.44
N ILE A 30 14.49 1.39 -2.14
CA ILE A 30 13.64 0.80 -1.10
C ILE A 30 12.36 0.26 -1.74
N VAL A 31 12.07 -1.01 -1.48
CA VAL A 31 10.77 -1.64 -1.76
C VAL A 31 10.13 -2.00 -0.42
N LEU A 32 8.91 -1.50 -0.18
CA LEU A 32 8.14 -1.86 1.00
C LEU A 32 7.21 -3.03 0.67
N CYS A 33 7.54 -4.23 1.15
CA CYS A 33 6.84 -5.48 0.79
C CYS A 33 5.49 -5.68 1.52
N THR A 34 4.64 -4.64 1.56
CA THR A 34 3.31 -4.69 2.19
C THR A 34 2.43 -3.56 1.66
N ASN A 35 1.17 -3.85 1.34
CA ASN A 35 0.24 -2.84 0.82
C ASN A 35 -0.06 -1.76 1.87
N THR A 36 -0.53 -2.17 3.05
CA THR A 36 -1.07 -1.23 4.05
C THR A 36 -0.05 -0.21 4.54
N MET A 37 1.23 -0.60 4.68
CA MET A 37 2.25 0.30 5.21
C MET A 37 2.68 1.39 4.22
N HIS A 38 2.27 1.33 2.96
CA HIS A 38 2.43 2.45 2.04
C HIS A 38 1.65 3.71 2.47
N LYS A 39 0.68 3.58 3.39
CA LYS A 39 0.05 4.71 4.09
C LYS A 39 1.08 5.67 4.71
N ILE A 40 2.23 5.16 5.15
CA ILE A 40 3.30 5.96 5.77
C ILE A 40 4.51 6.17 4.85
N ALA A 41 4.38 5.90 3.54
CA ALA A 41 5.48 6.02 2.57
C ALA A 41 6.19 7.39 2.65
N ARG A 42 5.43 8.48 2.81
CA ARG A 42 5.96 9.84 2.98
C ARG A 42 6.96 9.99 4.14
N ILE A 43 6.78 9.22 5.23
CA ILE A 43 7.67 9.27 6.40
C ILE A 43 9.00 8.60 6.07
N ILE A 44 8.97 7.55 5.24
CA ILE A 44 10.16 6.85 4.76
C ILE A 44 10.88 7.74 3.73
N GLU A 45 10.16 8.24 2.73
CA GLU A 45 10.70 9.11 1.66
C GLU A 45 11.34 10.39 2.21
N SER A 46 10.79 10.98 3.27
CA SER A 46 11.37 12.20 3.88
C SER A 46 12.65 11.95 4.70
N ARG A 47 12.98 10.69 5.00
CA ARG A 47 14.09 10.33 5.90
C ARG A 47 15.17 9.47 5.26
N CYS A 48 14.88 8.86 4.13
CA CYS A 48 15.83 8.07 3.34
C CYS A 48 15.93 8.70 1.95
N SER A 49 17.16 8.99 1.51
CA SER A 49 17.39 9.63 0.21
C SER A 49 17.36 8.64 -0.96
N LEU A 50 17.23 7.35 -0.69
CA LEU A 50 17.12 6.34 -1.73
C LEU A 50 15.76 6.45 -2.45
N PRO A 51 15.72 6.15 -3.76
CA PRO A 51 14.46 5.99 -4.48
C PRO A 51 13.53 5.00 -3.77
N PHE A 52 12.31 5.45 -3.46
CA PHE A 52 11.27 4.60 -2.89
C PHE A 52 10.35 4.10 -4.00
N LEU A 53 10.32 2.78 -4.21
CA LEU A 53 9.50 2.15 -5.23
C LEU A 53 8.11 1.85 -4.67
N HIS A 54 7.22 2.85 -4.74
CA HIS A 54 5.86 2.70 -4.27
C HIS A 54 5.09 1.66 -5.08
N ILE A 55 4.38 0.75 -4.41
CA ILE A 55 3.67 -0.35 -5.06
C ILE A 55 2.59 0.13 -6.05
N ALA A 56 1.89 1.22 -5.72
CA ALA A 56 0.90 1.83 -6.62
C ALA A 56 1.55 2.35 -7.91
N ASP A 57 2.81 2.78 -7.90
CA ASP A 57 3.47 3.29 -9.10
C ASP A 57 3.82 2.15 -10.07
N ALA A 58 4.27 1.02 -9.52
CA ALA A 58 4.50 -0.19 -10.32
C ALA A 58 3.18 -0.69 -10.94
N THR A 59 2.11 -0.71 -10.15
CA THR A 59 0.78 -1.14 -10.59
C THR A 59 0.19 -0.19 -11.62
N GLY A 60 0.27 1.13 -11.40
CA GLY A 60 -0.20 2.15 -12.32
C GLY A 60 0.51 2.10 -13.68
N ARG A 61 1.84 1.90 -13.70
CA ARG A 61 2.59 1.67 -14.95
C ARG A 61 2.10 0.42 -15.69
N ALA A 62 1.81 -0.66 -14.97
CA ALA A 62 1.34 -1.90 -15.59
C ALA A 62 -0.08 -1.74 -16.18
N ILE A 63 -0.99 -1.10 -15.45
CA ILE A 63 -2.36 -0.80 -15.91
C ILE A 63 -2.32 0.12 -17.14
N ALA A 64 -1.52 1.19 -17.10
CA ALA A 64 -1.39 2.14 -18.20
C ALA A 64 -0.84 1.48 -19.48
N ARG A 65 0.11 0.54 -19.34
CA ARG A 65 0.63 -0.26 -20.48
C ARG A 65 -0.44 -1.13 -21.13
N GLN A 66 -1.47 -1.53 -20.39
CA GLN A 66 -2.62 -2.27 -20.93
C GLN A 66 -3.68 -1.34 -21.55
N GLY A 67 -3.48 -0.02 -21.52
CA GLY A 67 -4.42 0.96 -22.04
C GLY A 67 -5.68 1.13 -21.18
N LEU A 68 -5.70 0.57 -19.97
CA LEU A 68 -6.82 0.68 -19.04
C LEU A 68 -6.78 2.03 -18.32
N ARG A 69 -7.95 2.66 -18.17
CA ARG A 69 -8.12 3.95 -17.47
C ARG A 69 -9.04 3.87 -16.26
N ARG A 70 -9.68 2.71 -16.06
CA ARG A 70 -10.64 2.47 -14.98
C ARG A 70 -10.47 1.03 -14.49
N VAL A 71 -10.24 0.85 -13.19
CA VAL A 71 -10.04 -0.48 -12.57
C VAL A 71 -10.74 -0.58 -11.22
N ALA A 72 -11.01 -1.81 -10.78
CA ALA A 72 -11.46 -2.08 -9.42
C ALA A 72 -10.26 -2.39 -8.49
N LEU A 73 -10.27 -1.84 -7.28
CA LEU A 73 -9.28 -2.15 -6.24
C LEU A 73 -9.93 -3.03 -5.16
N LEU A 74 -9.42 -4.27 -5.03
CA LEU A 74 -9.80 -5.20 -3.99
C LEU A 74 -8.62 -5.45 -3.06
N GLY A 75 -8.89 -5.55 -1.76
CA GLY A 75 -7.87 -5.79 -0.74
C GLY A 75 -8.47 -5.68 0.64
N THR A 76 -7.63 -5.45 1.65
CA THR A 76 -8.14 -5.12 2.99
C THR A 76 -8.94 -3.82 2.95
N ARG A 77 -9.85 -3.65 3.91
CA ARG A 77 -10.62 -2.42 4.09
C ARG A 77 -9.72 -1.19 4.13
N TYR A 78 -8.57 -1.28 4.80
CA TYR A 78 -7.57 -0.20 4.85
C TYR A 78 -7.04 0.18 3.47
N THR A 79 -6.74 -0.78 2.61
CA THR A 79 -6.24 -0.51 1.26
C THR A 79 -7.34 0.06 0.36
N MET A 80 -8.57 -0.42 0.49
CA MET A 80 -9.69 0.05 -0.33
C MET A 80 -10.21 1.44 0.08
N GLU A 81 -10.22 1.76 1.37
CA GLU A 81 -10.85 3.00 1.88
C GLU A 81 -9.87 4.18 2.00
N GLN A 82 -8.56 3.96 1.95
CA GLN A 82 -7.57 5.01 2.17
C GLN A 82 -6.97 5.50 0.85
N ASP A 83 -6.62 6.79 0.80
CA ASP A 83 -6.18 7.42 -0.45
C ASP A 83 -4.75 7.06 -0.88
N PHE A 84 -3.92 6.48 -0.02
CA PHE A 84 -2.50 6.22 -0.33
C PHE A 84 -2.27 5.32 -1.56
N TYR A 85 -3.25 4.47 -1.88
CA TYR A 85 -3.19 3.60 -3.05
C TYR A 85 -4.01 4.18 -4.21
N ARG A 86 -5.33 4.34 -4.00
CA ARG A 86 -6.26 4.81 -5.05
C ARG A 86 -5.93 6.23 -5.53
N GLY A 87 -5.63 7.13 -4.59
CA GLY A 87 -5.29 8.51 -4.89
C GLY A 87 -3.97 8.61 -5.64
N ARG A 88 -3.01 7.73 -5.35
CA ARG A 88 -1.73 7.69 -6.09
C ARG A 88 -1.92 7.18 -7.53
N LEU A 89 -2.79 6.18 -7.75
CA LEU A 89 -3.16 5.73 -9.09
C LEU A 89 -3.86 6.83 -9.90
N GLU A 90 -4.80 7.54 -9.27
CA GLU A 90 -5.52 8.63 -9.91
C GLU A 90 -4.59 9.81 -10.23
N GLN A 91 -3.83 10.30 -9.24
CA GLN A 91 -2.99 11.50 -9.37
C GLN A 91 -1.80 11.31 -10.32
N GLN A 92 -1.14 10.15 -10.30
CA GLN A 92 0.08 9.93 -11.09
C GLN A 92 -0.18 9.29 -12.46
N PHE A 93 -1.29 8.58 -12.64
CA PHE A 93 -1.53 7.79 -13.85
C PHE A 93 -2.88 8.08 -14.52
N ALA A 94 -3.72 8.96 -13.96
CA ALA A 94 -5.06 9.25 -14.43
C ALA A 94 -5.93 7.97 -14.54
N ILE A 95 -5.76 7.05 -13.58
CA ILE A 95 -6.53 5.81 -13.48
C ILE A 95 -7.65 5.99 -12.46
N GLU A 96 -8.89 5.98 -12.92
CA GLU A 96 -10.07 5.93 -12.05
C GLU A 96 -10.07 4.58 -11.31
N THR A 97 -10.09 4.62 -9.98
CA THR A 97 -10.09 3.43 -9.14
C THR A 97 -11.40 3.33 -8.40
N VAL A 98 -12.24 2.37 -8.79
CA VAL A 98 -13.50 2.07 -8.09
C VAL A 98 -13.27 1.02 -7.00
N VAL A 99 -14.05 1.10 -5.94
CA VAL A 99 -14.05 0.12 -4.84
C VAL A 99 -15.48 -0.37 -4.60
N PRO A 100 -15.68 -1.58 -4.05
CA PRO A 100 -17.00 -2.09 -3.71
C PRO A 100 -17.74 -1.20 -2.70
N GLU A 101 -19.04 -1.41 -2.55
CA GLU A 101 -19.85 -0.74 -1.53
C GLU A 101 -19.45 -1.17 -0.10
N ALA A 102 -19.93 -0.45 0.91
CA ALA A 102 -19.46 -0.62 2.29
C ALA A 102 -19.61 -2.06 2.82
N ASP A 103 -20.75 -2.70 2.53
CA ASP A 103 -21.04 -4.07 2.98
C ASP A 103 -20.13 -5.08 2.29
N ASP A 104 -19.93 -4.94 0.98
CA ASP A 104 -19.00 -5.79 0.20
C ASP A 104 -17.55 -5.63 0.70
N ARG A 105 -17.12 -4.40 1.00
CA ARG A 105 -15.78 -4.15 1.56
C ARG A 105 -15.61 -4.79 2.93
N ALA A 106 -16.65 -4.78 3.76
CA ALA A 106 -16.64 -5.45 5.05
C ALA A 106 -16.51 -6.97 4.88
N GLN A 107 -17.30 -7.56 3.98
CA GLN A 107 -17.24 -8.99 3.67
C GLN A 107 -15.87 -9.40 3.12
N ILE A 108 -15.34 -8.67 2.12
CA ILE A 108 -14.00 -8.93 1.57
C ILE A 108 -12.93 -8.88 2.66
N ASN A 109 -12.99 -7.87 3.54
CA ASN A 109 -12.03 -7.77 4.62
C ASN A 109 -12.14 -8.93 5.61
N GLN A 110 -13.36 -9.38 5.92
CA GLN A 110 -13.58 -10.53 6.77
C GLN A 110 -12.98 -11.80 6.16
N VAL A 111 -13.31 -12.11 4.90
CA VAL A 111 -12.76 -13.26 4.18
C VAL A 111 -11.22 -13.24 4.17
N ILE A 112 -10.61 -12.06 3.96
CA ILE A 112 -9.14 -11.94 4.00
C ILE A 112 -8.56 -12.37 5.35
N PHE A 113 -9.14 -11.94 6.48
CA PHE A 113 -8.53 -12.18 7.80
C PHE A 113 -8.99 -13.48 8.46
N ASP A 114 -10.26 -13.84 8.30
CA ASP A 114 -10.88 -14.97 8.97
C ASP A 114 -10.65 -16.28 8.20
N GLU A 115 -10.46 -16.20 6.88
CA GLU A 115 -10.28 -17.38 6.01
C GLU A 115 -8.89 -17.39 5.38
N LEU A 116 -8.60 -16.45 4.47
CA LEU A 116 -7.38 -16.50 3.64
C LEU A 116 -6.10 -16.45 4.48
N CYS A 117 -6.04 -15.58 5.50
CA CYS A 117 -4.90 -15.52 6.42
C CYS A 117 -4.77 -16.76 7.32
N GLN A 118 -5.84 -17.53 7.52
CA GLN A 118 -5.85 -18.77 8.29
C GLN A 118 -5.59 -20.00 7.41
N GLY A 119 -5.45 -19.82 6.08
CA GLY A 119 -5.30 -20.90 5.11
C GLY A 119 -6.59 -21.65 4.79
N GLY A 120 -7.74 -21.14 5.22
CA GLY A 120 -9.07 -21.66 4.89
C GLY A 120 -9.63 -20.98 3.64
N VAL A 121 -10.41 -21.72 2.87
CA VAL A 121 -11.31 -21.20 1.83
C VAL A 121 -12.60 -22.01 1.95
N HIS A 122 -13.72 -21.39 2.30
CA HIS A 122 -14.98 -22.06 2.59
C HIS A 122 -16.14 -21.55 1.75
#